data_AF-A0A3P7LEU1-F1
#
_entry.id   AF-A0A3P7LEU1-F1
#
_cell.length_a   1.000
_cell.length_b   1.000
_cell.length_c   1.000
_cell.angle_alpha   90.00
_cell.angle_beta   90.00
_cell.angle_gamma   90.00
#
_symmetry.space_group_name_H-M   'P 1'
#
loop_
_entity.id
_entity.type
_entity.pdbx_description
1 polymer ?
#
loop_
_entity_poly.entity_id
_entity_poly.type
_entity_poly.pdbx_seq_one_letter_code
_entity_poly.pdbx_strand_id
1 'polypeptide(L)' 'MFCEVITEELEKEATAAGTIQGMFRRCNRMGLVEPVCDQFVTEYAKRIFFLARNGVPAASICDKLSLCGVRR' A
#
# COMPACT_ATOMS: atom_id res chain seq x y z
N MET A 1 -5.50 -5.80 -5.23
CA MET A 1 -5.58 -4.61 -6.10
C MET A 1 -5.01 -3.34 -5.45
N PHE A 2 -5.72 -2.60 -4.58
CA PHE A 2 -5.15 -1.36 -4.01
C PHE A 2 -3.88 -1.61 -3.20
N CYS A 3 -3.85 -2.67 -2.40
CA CYS A 3 -2.66 -3.05 -1.63
C CYS A 3 -1.42 -3.22 -2.52
N GLU A 4 -1.52 -4.01 -3.59
CA GLU A 4 -0.40 -4.27 -4.50
C GLU A 4 0.13 -2.98 -5.12
N VAL A 5 -0.77 -2.10 -5.59
CA VAL A 5 -0.40 -0.84 -6.21
C VAL A 5 0.36 0.07 -5.25
N ILE A 6 -0.09 0.18 -4.00
CA ILE A 6 0.54 1.08 -3.03
C ILE A 6 1.82 0.48 -2.42
N THR A 7 1.93 -0.85 -2.37
CA THR A 7 3.15 -1.52 -1.89
C THR A 7 4.36 -1.33 -2.80
N GLU A 8 4.18 -0.95 -4.07
CA GLU A 8 5.28 -0.59 -4.97
C GLU A 8 6.13 0.59 -4.46
N GLU A 9 5.58 1.41 -3.56
CA GLU A 9 6.26 2.60 -3.05
C GLU A 9 7.20 2.28 -1.88
N LEU A 10 7.14 1.06 -1.32
CA LEU A 10 7.97 0.63 -0.19
C LEU A 10 9.48 0.63 -0.49
N GLU A 11 9.86 0.44 -1.76
CA GLU A 11 11.26 0.38 -2.19
C GLU A 11 11.79 1.73 -2.68
N LYS A 12 10.90 2.73 -2.85
CA LYS A 12 11.26 4.04 -3.40
C LYS A 12 11.66 5.05 -2.34
N GLU A 13 11.22 4.84 -1.10
CA GLU A 13 11.33 5.82 -0.02
C GLU A 13 11.88 5.18 1.25
N ALA A 14 12.86 5.80 1.90
CA ALA A 14 13.45 5.28 3.13
C ALA A 14 12.61 5.59 4.37
N THR A 15 11.71 6.58 4.29
CA THR A 15 10.93 7.10 5.41
C THR A 15 9.45 6.72 5.30
N ALA A 16 8.78 6.62 6.45
CA ALA A 16 7.34 6.36 6.49
C ALA A 16 6.55 7.46 5.76
N ALA A 17 6.91 8.73 6.00
CA ALA A 17 6.23 9.87 5.40
C ALA A 17 6.37 9.88 3.87
N GLY A 18 7.58 9.67 3.34
CA GLY A 18 7.83 9.59 1.90
C GLY A 18 7.06 8.42 1.27
N THR A 19 7.11 7.25 1.90
CA THR A 19 6.40 6.05 1.43
C THR A 19 4.89 6.29 1.35
N ILE A 20 4.29 6.80 2.44
CA ILE A 20 2.84 7.06 2.51
C ILE A 20 2.43 8.11 1.47
N GLN A 21 3.22 9.17 1.28
CA GLN A 21 2.95 10.14 0.21
C GLN A 21 3.04 9.49 -1.19
N GLY A 22 3.99 8.59 -1.41
CA GLY A 22 4.07 7.78 -2.63
C GLY A 22 2.78 7.00 -2.90
N MET A 23 2.22 6.40 -1.85
CA MET A 23 0.97 5.64 -1.94
C MET A 23 -0.20 6.52 -2.39
N PHE A 24 -0.37 7.71 -1.82
CA PHE A 24 -1.39 8.68 -2.26
C PHE A 24 -1.15 9.14 -3.71
N ARG A 25 0.11 9.41 -4.10
CA ARG A 25 0.43 9.75 -5.50
C ARG A 25 0.05 8.65 -6.48
N ARG A 26 0.04 7.38 -6.05
CA ARG A 26 -0.47 6.27 -6.86
C ARG A 26 -1.98 6.28 -6.97
N CYS A 27 -2.69 6.57 -5.88
CA CYS A 27 -4.14 6.70 -5.89
C CYS A 27 -4.64 7.79 -6.86
N ASN A 28 -3.94 8.92 -6.95
CA ASN A 28 -4.27 10.02 -7.88
C ASN A 28 -4.29 9.60 -9.37
N ARG A 29 -3.65 8.48 -9.72
CA ARG A 29 -3.64 7.97 -11.11
C ARG A 29 -4.82 7.05 -11.42
N MET A 30 -5.68 6.76 -10.45
CA MET A 30 -6.78 5.81 -10.59
C MET A 30 -8.11 6.44 -11.03
N GLY A 31 -8.16 7.77 -11.19
CA GLY A 31 -9.34 8.48 -11.68
C GLY A 31 -10.52 8.35 -10.71
N LEU A 32 -11.64 7.79 -11.16
CA LEU A 32 -12.89 7.75 -10.38
C LEU A 32 -12.80 7.00 -9.05
N VAL A 33 -11.84 6.09 -8.89
CA VAL A 33 -11.64 5.32 -7.65
C VAL A 33 -10.57 5.91 -6.73
N GLU A 34 -9.99 7.07 -7.08
CA GLU A 34 -9.00 7.78 -6.25
C GLU A 34 -9.46 7.94 -4.79
N PRO A 35 -10.67 8.43 -4.48
CA PRO A 35 -11.07 8.64 -3.08
C PRO A 35 -11.15 7.33 -2.27
N VAL A 36 -11.50 6.22 -2.95
CA VAL A 36 -11.56 4.90 -2.33
C VAL A 36 -10.14 4.38 -2.05
N CYS A 37 -9.21 4.62 -2.97
CA CYS A 37 -7.80 4.31 -2.77
C CYS A 37 -7.19 5.14 -1.64
N ASP A 38 -7.51 6.44 -1.55
CA ASP A 38 -7.02 7.31 -0.48
C ASP A 38 -7.50 6.87 0.90
N GLN A 39 -8.76 6.46 1.01
CA GLN A 39 -9.29 5.84 2.23
C GLN A 39 -8.52 4.56 2.58
N PHE A 40 -8.25 3.71 1.59
CA PHE A 40 -7.47 2.50 1.77
C PHE A 40 -6.03 2.79 2.25
N VAL A 41 -5.35 3.78 1.65
CA VAL A 41 -4.01 4.23 2.10
C VAL A 41 -4.08 4.72 3.54
N THR A 42 -5.09 5.53 3.88
CA THR A 42 -5.26 6.04 5.25
C THR A 42 -5.39 4.92 6.28
N GLU A 43 -6.10 3.85 5.94
CA GLU A 43 -6.34 2.70 6.81
C GLU A 43 -5.11 1.77 6.92
N TYR A 44 -4.46 1.46 5.79
CA TYR A 44 -3.48 0.37 5.71
C TYR A 44 -2.02 0.81 5.62
N ALA A 45 -1.71 2.02 5.15
CA ALA A 45 -0.34 2.41 4.83
C ALA A 45 0.63 2.31 6.01
N LYS A 46 0.18 2.69 7.22
CA LYS A 46 0.98 2.55 8.44
C LYS A 46 1.32 1.09 8.75
N ARG A 47 0.34 0.17 8.60
CA ARG A 47 0.55 -1.27 8.84
C ARG A 47 1.46 -1.88 7.77
N ILE A 48 1.24 -1.51 6.51
CA ILE A 48 2.07 -1.94 5.38
C ILE A 48 3.53 -1.53 5.60
N PHE A 49 3.77 -0.25 5.92
CA PHE A 49 5.12 0.25 6.20
C PHE A 49 5.77 -0.46 7.38
N PHE A 50 5.03 -0.66 8.48
CA PHE A 50 5.54 -1.37 9.65
C PHE A 50 5.95 -2.81 9.32
N LEU A 51 5.12 -3.55 8.57
CA LEU A 51 5.44 -4.91 8.13
C LEU A 51 6.70 -4.92 7.25
N ALA A 52 6.81 -3.99 6.30
CA ALA A 52 7.98 -3.86 5.44
C ALA A 52 9.26 -3.58 6.24
N ARG A 53 9.21 -2.70 7.24
CA ARG A 53 10.36 -2.44 8.14
C ARG A 53 10.74 -3.63 9.02
N ASN A 54 9.78 -4.50 9.33
CA ASN A 54 10.03 -5.75 10.04
C ASN A 54 10.51 -6.89 9.12
N GLY A 55 10.91 -6.59 7.88
CA GLY A 55 11.48 -7.56 6.96
C GLY A 55 10.45 -8.40 6.21
N VAL A 56 9.17 -8.03 6.24
CA VAL A 56 8.16 -8.69 5.40
C VAL A 56 8.32 -8.24 3.94
N PRO A 57 8.50 -9.17 2.98
CA PRO A 57 8.57 -8.82 1.56
C PRO A 57 7.29 -8.14 1.09
N ALA A 58 7.40 -7.08 0.28
CA ALA A 58 6.24 -6.33 -0.24
C ALA A 58 5.18 -7.24 -0.89
N ALA A 59 5.63 -8.22 -1.67
CA ALA A 59 4.78 -9.21 -2.33
C ALA A 59 3.93 -10.06 -1.35
N SER A 60 4.38 -10.24 -0.10
CA SER A 60 3.67 -11.02 0.91
C SER A 60 2.88 -10.18 1.92
N ILE A 61 3.02 -8.84 1.88
CA ILE A 61 2.34 -7.95 2.83
C ILE A 61 0.82 -8.01 2.64
N CYS A 62 0.36 -7.98 1.38
CA CYS A 62 -1.07 -7.99 1.06
C CYS A 62 -1.73 -9.30 1.47
N ASP A 63 -1.04 -10.44 1.32
CA ASP A 63 -1.50 -11.74 1.81
C ASP A 63 -1.57 -11.78 3.34
N LYS A 64 -0.52 -11.28 4.02
CA LYS A 64 -0.49 -11.22 5.50
C LYS A 64 -1.60 -10.34 6.08
N LEU A 65 -1.97 -9.28 5.37
CA LEU A 65 -3.08 -8.42 5.75
C LEU A 65 -4.44 -8.98 5.34
N SER A 66 -4.48 -10.15 4.68
CA SER A 66 -5.70 -10.75 4.13
C SER A 66 -6.44 -9.82 3.15
N LEU A 67 -5.69 -8.96 2.45
CA LEU A 67 -6.19 -7.99 1.48
C LEU A 67 -6.12 -8.52 0.03
N CYS A 68 -5.37 -9.60 -0.18
CA CYS A 68 -5.50 -10.40 -1.38
C CYS A 68 -6.78 -11.21 -1.26
N GLY A 69 -7.83 -10.81 -1.99
CA GLY A 69 -9.02 -11.62 -2.13
C GLY A 69 -8.64 -13.01 -2.63
N VAL A 70 -9.29 -14.06 -2.11
CA VAL A 70 -9.18 -15.40 -2.68
C VAL A 70 -9.47 -15.25 -4.18
N ARG A 71 -8.47 -15.58 -5.01
CA ARG A 71 -8.64 -15.69 -6.46
C ARG A 71 -9.66 -16.81 -6.70
N ARG A 72 -10.95 -16.49 -6.68
CA ARG A 72 -12.04 -17.36 -7.11
C ARG A 72 -12.29 -17.14 -8.59
#